data_AF-A0A2N2KHR4-F1
#
_entry.id   AF-A0A2N2KHR4-F1
#
_cell.length_a   1.000
_cell.length_b   1.000
_cell.length_c   1.000
_cell.angle_alpha   90.00
_cell.angle_beta   90.00
_cell.angle_gamma   90.00
#
_symmetry.space_group_name_H-M   'P 1'
#
loop_
_entity.id
_entity.type
_entity.pdbx_description
1 polymer ?
#
loop_
_entity_poly.entity_id
_entity_poly.type
_entity_poly.pdbx_seq_one_letter_code
_entity_poly.pdbx_strand_id
1 'polypeptide(L)'
;MKEFERQSEIYKNVGGVHSVLFQHPDFSVFNEDIGRHNCFDKIGGVLLKNNKMALVAAGMLFVSGRVSSEIITKVIRLGVPVLCSRSTPTAAAVNLAREYNVTLLGYVRSNTGYVYAGADRLT
;
A
#
# COMPACT_ATOMS: atom_id res chain seq x y z
N MET A 1 9.22 -2.11 5.61
CA MET A 1 8.88 -0.73 6.01
C MET A 1 10.08 0.21 6.05
N LYS A 2 11.18 -0.10 6.76
CA LYS A 2 12.37 0.79 6.81
C LYS A 2 12.89 1.21 5.44
N GLU A 3 13.01 0.26 4.51
CA GLU A 3 13.50 0.54 3.16
C GLU A 3 12.54 1.45 2.38
N PHE A 4 11.24 1.16 2.43
CA PHE A 4 10.19 2.01 1.84
C PHE A 4 10.27 3.47 2.33
N GLU A 5 10.46 3.69 3.63
CA GLU A 5 10.58 5.05 4.21
C GLU A 5 11.84 5.78 3.72
N ARG A 6 12.89 5.03 3.36
CA ARG A 6 14.14 5.61 2.86
C ARG A 6 14.12 5.93 1.37
N GLN A 7 13.12 5.47 0.62
CA GLN A 7 13.10 5.68 -0.84
C GLN A 7 12.67 7.10 -1.25
N SER A 8 11.90 7.80 -0.41
CA SER A 8 11.50 9.18 -0.71
C SER A 8 12.59 10.18 -0.31
N GLU A 9 13.26 10.79 -1.29
CA GLU A 9 14.14 11.94 -1.03
C GLU A 9 13.33 13.23 -0.85
N ILE A 10 12.24 13.39 -1.61
CA ILE A 10 11.38 14.58 -1.55
C ILE A 10 10.75 14.71 -0.17
N TYR A 11 10.16 13.63 0.36
CA TYR A 11 9.56 13.65 1.69
C TYR A 11 10.59 13.96 2.79
N LYS A 12 11.82 13.45 2.66
CA LYS A 12 12.89 13.71 3.64
C LYS A 12 13.34 15.17 3.62
N ASN A 13 13.47 15.76 2.43
CA ASN A 13 14.01 17.10 2.27
C ASN A 13 12.97 18.19 2.54
N VAL A 14 11.75 18.02 2.05
CA VAL A 14 10.70 19.05 2.07
C VAL A 14 9.33 18.58 2.55
N GLY A 15 9.12 17.27 2.71
CA GLY A 15 7.82 16.72 3.07
C GLY A 15 6.78 16.88 1.94
N GLY A 16 5.51 17.05 2.30
CA GLY A 16 4.44 17.45 1.37
C GLY A 16 4.02 16.43 0.31
N VAL A 17 4.62 15.24 0.29
CA VAL A 17 4.28 14.17 -0.65
C VAL A 17 3.87 12.88 0.08
N HIS A 18 3.10 12.08 -0.62
CA HIS A 18 2.84 10.69 -0.30
C HIS A 18 3.67 9.80 -1.21
N SER A 19 4.10 8.67 -0.63
CA SER A 19 4.74 7.59 -1.36
C SER A 19 3.90 6.30 -1.29
N VAL A 20 3.98 5.50 -2.35
CA VAL A 20 3.45 4.13 -2.46
C VAL A 20 4.50 3.24 -3.11
N LEU A 21 4.66 2.02 -2.61
CA LEU A 21 5.51 0.99 -3.19
C LEU A 21 4.67 -0.26 -3.45
N PHE A 22 4.67 -0.75 -4.68
CA PHE A 22 4.31 -2.14 -4.98
C PHE A 22 5.58 -2.99 -4.94
N GLN A 23 5.51 -4.10 -4.22
CA GLN A 23 6.63 -5.02 -4.04
C GLN A 23 6.24 -6.44 -4.43
N HIS A 24 7.03 -7.03 -5.33
CA HIS A 24 7.04 -8.44 -5.71
C HIS A 24 8.49 -8.83 -6.04
N PRO A 25 8.92 -10.09 -5.84
CA PRO A 25 10.30 -10.53 -6.16
C PRO A 25 10.77 -10.15 -7.57
N ASP A 26 9.91 -10.35 -8.58
CA ASP A 26 10.25 -10.10 -9.99
C ASP A 26 10.02 -8.65 -10.46
N PHE A 27 9.32 -7.84 -9.66
CA PHE A 27 9.01 -6.46 -10.04
C PHE A 27 8.62 -5.63 -8.83
N SER A 28 9.28 -4.49 -8.65
CA SER A 28 8.91 -3.51 -7.63
C SER A 28 8.89 -2.12 -8.24
N VAL A 29 7.91 -1.31 -7.85
CA VAL A 29 7.80 0.09 -8.29
C VAL A 29 7.45 0.97 -7.10
N PHE A 30 8.31 1.97 -6.88
CA PHE A 30 8.07 3.07 -5.96
C PHE A 30 7.54 4.28 -6.71
N ASN A 31 6.61 5.01 -6.11
CA ASN A 31 6.07 6.23 -6.69
C ASN A 31 5.71 7.25 -5.63
N GLU A 32 5.65 8.51 -6.06
CA GLU A 32 5.33 9.66 -5.22
C GLU A 32 4.32 10.60 -5.89
N ASP A 33 3.52 11.24 -5.06
CA ASP A 33 2.60 12.30 -5.48
C ASP A 33 2.18 13.17 -4.29
N ILE A 34 1.75 14.40 -4.54
CA ILE A 34 1.14 15.26 -3.50
C ILE A 34 -0.13 14.59 -2.96
N GLY A 35 -0.94 13.98 -3.83
CA GLY A 35 -2.17 13.30 -3.47
C GLY A 35 -1.97 11.80 -3.27
N ARG A 36 -2.32 11.26 -2.08
CA ARG A 36 -2.25 9.80 -1.82
C ARG A 36 -3.03 8.94 -2.81
N HIS A 37 -4.16 9.46 -3.33
CA HIS A 37 -5.00 8.74 -4.28
C HIS A 37 -4.31 8.63 -5.64
N ASN A 38 -3.74 9.73 -6.12
CA ASN A 38 -2.96 9.77 -7.36
C ASN A 38 -1.70 8.90 -7.23
N CYS A 39 -1.02 8.97 -6.08
CA CYS A 39 0.16 8.16 -5.82
C CYS A 39 -0.13 6.66 -5.96
N PHE A 40 -1.28 6.19 -5.45
CA PHE A 40 -1.74 4.83 -5.66
C PHE A 40 -2.08 4.58 -7.14
N ASP A 41 -2.84 5.45 -7.79
CA ASP A 41 -3.29 5.22 -9.17
C ASP A 41 -2.13 5.07 -10.15
N LYS A 42 -1.05 5.83 -9.95
CA LYS A 42 0.15 5.70 -10.76
C LYS A 42 0.80 4.31 -10.62
N ILE A 43 0.69 3.62 -9.49
CA ILE A 43 1.18 2.24 -9.34
C ILE A 43 0.43 1.30 -10.27
N GLY A 44 -0.90 1.39 -10.28
CA GLY A 44 -1.74 0.64 -11.21
C GLY A 44 -1.38 0.95 -12.67
N GLY A 45 -1.17 2.23 -12.99
CA GLY A 45 -0.71 2.66 -14.32
C GLY A 45 0.64 2.06 -14.72
N VAL A 46 1.62 2.04 -13.81
CA VAL A 46 2.93 1.43 -14.08
C VAL A 46 2.82 -0.08 -14.27
N LEU A 47 2.05 -0.78 -13.44
CA LEU A 47 1.83 -2.22 -13.56
C LEU A 47 1.19 -2.58 -14.91
N LEU A 48 0.18 -1.83 -15.34
CA LEU A 48 -0.46 -2.00 -16.65
C LEU A 48 0.52 -1.73 -17.79
N LYS A 49 1.20 -0.58 -17.78
CA LYS A 49 2.14 -0.17 -18.84
C LYS A 49 3.29 -1.17 -19.04
N ASN A 50 3.71 -1.85 -17.98
CA ASN A 50 4.82 -2.81 -18.02
C ASN A 50 4.37 -4.27 -18.14
N ASN A 51 3.07 -4.54 -18.39
CA ASN A 51 2.50 -5.89 -18.45
C ASN A 51 2.78 -6.73 -17.19
N LYS A 52 2.70 -6.11 -16.00
CA LYS A 52 3.02 -6.74 -14.71
C LYS A 52 1.78 -7.08 -13.86
N MET A 53 0.58 -6.97 -14.43
CA MET A 53 -0.66 -7.26 -13.71
C MET A 53 -0.74 -8.69 -13.16
N ALA A 54 -0.11 -9.67 -13.82
CA ALA A 54 -0.07 -11.05 -13.35
C ALA A 54 0.63 -11.23 -11.99
N LEU A 55 1.49 -10.29 -11.60
CA LEU A 55 2.24 -10.35 -10.33
C LEU A 55 1.42 -9.84 -9.13
N VAL A 56 0.29 -9.17 -9.39
CA VAL A 56 -0.45 -8.43 -8.37
C VAL A 56 -1.00 -9.33 -7.26
N ALA A 57 -1.50 -10.51 -7.63
CA ALA A 57 -2.08 -11.47 -6.68
C ALA A 57 -1.06 -12.05 -5.68
N ALA A 58 0.25 -11.93 -5.96
CA ALA A 58 1.34 -12.33 -5.07
C ALA A 58 2.15 -11.13 -4.56
N GLY A 59 1.68 -9.90 -4.84
CA GLY A 59 2.36 -8.67 -4.47
C GLY A 59 1.91 -8.09 -3.13
N MET A 60 2.64 -7.08 -2.68
CA MET A 60 2.30 -6.30 -1.49
C MET A 60 2.38 -4.81 -1.78
N LEU A 61 1.56 -4.02 -1.08
CA LEU A 61 1.62 -2.57 -1.14
C LEU A 61 2.08 -1.97 0.18
N PHE A 62 2.95 -0.96 0.11
CA PHE A 62 3.31 -0.10 1.22
C PHE A 62 2.86 1.32 0.92
N VAL A 63 2.17 1.96 1.87
CA VAL A 63 1.65 3.32 1.71
C VAL A 63 2.05 4.20 2.89
N SER A 64 2.42 5.44 2.58
CA SER A 64 2.82 6.43 3.58
C SER A 64 1.64 7.10 4.30
N GLY A 65 0.46 7.14 3.65
CA GLY A 65 -0.73 7.87 4.09
C GLY A 65 -1.80 7.01 4.77
N ARG A 66 -2.86 7.67 5.24
CA ARG A 66 -4.04 7.03 5.83
C ARG A 66 -4.75 6.12 4.83
N VAL A 67 -5.33 5.04 5.33
CA VAL A 67 -6.14 4.12 4.52
C VAL A 67 -7.61 4.48 4.72
N SER A 68 -8.18 5.19 3.75
CA SER A 68 -9.62 5.47 3.67
C SER A 68 -10.35 4.35 2.92
N SER A 69 -11.69 4.40 2.91
CA SER A 69 -12.53 3.46 2.15
C SER A 69 -12.18 3.46 0.67
N GLU A 70 -11.87 4.62 0.09
CA GLU A 70 -11.50 4.73 -1.34
C GLU A 70 -10.13 4.09 -1.62
N ILE A 71 -9.14 4.28 -0.74
CA ILE A 71 -7.82 3.66 -0.92
C ILE A 71 -7.94 2.14 -0.85
N ILE A 72 -8.61 1.59 0.16
CA ILE A 72 -8.77 0.13 0.26
C ILE A 72 -9.61 -0.42 -0.90
N THR A 73 -10.63 0.29 -1.37
CA THR A 73 -11.42 -0.13 -2.54
C THR A 73 -10.54 -0.23 -3.78
N LYS A 74 -9.60 0.70 -3.98
CA LYS A 74 -8.64 0.61 -5.08
C LYS A 74 -7.70 -0.58 -4.93
N VAL A 75 -7.24 -0.88 -3.71
CA VAL A 75 -6.41 -2.06 -3.41
C VAL A 75 -7.17 -3.35 -3.73
N ILE A 76 -8.43 -3.46 -3.29
CA ILE A 76 -9.32 -4.59 -3.57
C ILE A 76 -9.51 -4.76 -5.08
N ARG A 77 -9.83 -3.68 -5.81
CA ARG A 77 -10.00 -3.72 -7.27
C ARG A 77 -8.72 -4.04 -8.02
N LEU A 78 -7.58 -3.59 -7.52
CA LEU A 78 -6.28 -3.94 -8.10
C LEU A 78 -5.99 -5.44 -7.88
N GLY A 79 -6.47 -6.02 -6.78
CA GLY A 79 -6.30 -7.44 -6.46
C GLY A 79 -5.06 -7.73 -5.62
N VAL A 80 -4.51 -6.72 -4.94
CA VAL A 80 -3.35 -6.90 -4.05
C VAL A 80 -3.81 -7.51 -2.73
N PRO A 81 -3.24 -8.64 -2.27
CA PRO A 81 -3.68 -9.32 -1.06
C PRO A 81 -3.23 -8.63 0.25
N VAL A 82 -2.17 -7.81 0.23
CA VAL A 82 -1.58 -7.22 1.44
C VAL A 82 -1.35 -5.72 1.27
N LEU A 83 -1.88 -4.93 2.21
CA LEU A 83 -1.64 -3.50 2.33
C LEU A 83 -1.01 -3.15 3.69
N CYS A 84 0.21 -2.62 3.65
CA CYS A 84 0.92 -2.09 4.79
C CYS A 84 0.86 -0.55 4.80
N SER A 85 0.21 0.04 5.81
CA SER A 85 0.18 1.48 5.98
C SER A 85 1.04 1.95 7.15
N ARG A 86 1.77 3.04 6.90
CA ARG A 86 2.45 3.82 7.93
C ARG A 86 1.46 4.62 8.79
N SER A 87 0.23 4.81 8.37
CA SER A 87 -0.75 5.66 9.08
C SER A 87 -1.97 4.87 9.53
N THR A 88 -3.00 5.57 9.98
CA THR A 88 -4.23 4.98 10.51
C THR A 88 -5.16 4.54 9.39
N PRO A 89 -5.70 3.31 9.46
CA PRO A 89 -6.89 2.93 8.69
C PRO A 89 -8.17 3.48 9.32
N THR A 90 -9.18 3.82 8.50
CA THR A 90 -10.52 4.15 9.01
C THR A 90 -11.33 2.89 9.31
N ALA A 91 -12.37 3.00 10.15
CA ALA A 91 -13.27 1.87 10.43
C ALA A 91 -13.88 1.27 9.15
N ALA A 92 -14.34 2.12 8.22
CA ALA A 92 -14.84 1.68 6.92
C ALA A 92 -13.77 0.91 6.12
N ALA A 93 -12.52 1.37 6.14
CA ALA A 93 -11.44 0.67 5.46
C ALA A 93 -11.16 -0.71 6.06
N VAL A 94 -11.18 -0.82 7.39
CA VAL A 94 -11.01 -2.09 8.11
C VAL A 94 -12.14 -3.06 7.80
N ASN A 95 -13.39 -2.59 7.77
CA ASN A 95 -14.54 -3.43 7.44
C ASN A 95 -14.44 -3.98 6.01
N LEU A 96 -14.14 -3.12 5.03
CA LEU A 96 -13.94 -3.54 3.64
C LEU A 96 -12.76 -4.51 3.50
N ALA A 97 -11.65 -4.28 4.21
CA ALA A 97 -10.51 -5.20 4.16
C ALA A 97 -10.89 -6.60 4.66
N ARG A 98 -11.70 -6.70 5.72
CA ARG A 98 -12.21 -7.98 6.24
C ARG A 98 -13.18 -8.65 5.26
N GLU A 99 -14.13 -7.89 4.74
CA GLU A 99 -15.13 -8.38 3.80
C GLU A 99 -14.50 -8.95 2.52
N TYR A 100 -13.49 -8.28 1.98
CA TYR A 100 -12.83 -8.65 0.73
C TYR A 100 -11.51 -9.40 0.94
N ASN A 101 -11.26 -9.90 2.15
CA ASN A 101 -10.08 -10.71 2.51
C ASN A 101 -8.71 -10.09 2.15
N VAL A 102 -8.59 -8.77 2.28
CA VAL A 102 -7.33 -8.04 2.16
C VAL A 102 -6.66 -7.96 3.52
N THR A 103 -5.41 -8.42 3.61
CA THR A 103 -4.60 -8.23 4.81
C THR A 103 -4.25 -6.75 4.96
N LEU A 104 -4.66 -6.14 6.07
CA LEU A 104 -4.48 -4.72 6.31
C LEU A 104 -3.68 -4.49 7.58
N LEU A 105 -2.48 -3.93 7.44
CA LEU A 105 -1.65 -3.47 8.53
C LEU A 105 -1.65 -1.94 8.61
N GLY A 106 -1.75 -1.41 9.82
CA GLY A 106 -1.69 0.03 10.08
C GLY A 106 -0.68 0.37 11.16
N TYR A 107 -0.29 1.65 11.21
CA TYR A 107 0.78 2.14 12.10
C TYR A 107 2.09 1.36 12.00
N VAL A 108 2.38 0.77 10.85
CA VAL A 108 3.59 -0.04 10.71
C VAL A 108 4.83 0.86 10.81
N ARG A 109 5.71 0.55 11.76
CA ARG A 109 6.99 1.22 12.03
C ARG A 109 8.05 0.17 12.27
N SER A 110 9.08 0.14 11.43
CA SER A 110 10.13 -0.87 11.53
C SER A 110 9.55 -2.29 11.61
N ASN A 111 9.61 -2.93 12.79
CA ASN A 111 9.13 -4.29 13.05
C ASN A 111 7.86 -4.33 13.93
N THR A 112 7.18 -3.19 14.10
CA THR A 112 5.97 -3.06 14.92
C THR A 112 4.82 -2.52 14.08
N GLY A 113 3.59 -2.78 14.49
CA GLY A 113 2.38 -2.32 13.83
C GLY A 113 1.17 -3.07 14.35
N TYR A 114 -0.01 -2.76 13.80
CA TYR A 114 -1.24 -3.45 14.12
C TYR A 114 -1.81 -4.13 12.89
N VAL A 115 -2.27 -5.37 13.05
CA VAL A 115 -3.00 -6.10 12.03
C VAL A 115 -4.49 -5.86 12.27
N TYR A 116 -5.17 -5.27 11.29
CA TYR A 116 -6.60 -4.95 11.37
C TYR A 116 -7.48 -5.99 10.67
N ALA A 117 -6.93 -6.71 9.69
CA ALA A 117 -7.58 -7.77 8.92
C ALA A 117 -6.54 -8.74 8.33
N GLY A 118 -6.93 -10.01 8.11
CA GLY A 118 -6.14 -11.01 7.38
C GLY A 118 -4.86 -11.46 8.07
N ALA A 119 -4.88 -11.63 9.40
CA ALA A 119 -3.71 -12.03 10.19
C ALA A 119 -3.22 -13.45 9.86
N ASP A 120 -4.13 -14.32 9.43
CA ASP A 120 -3.90 -15.68 8.95
C ASP A 120 -2.95 -15.77 7.75
N ARG A 121 -2.81 -14.70 6.96
CA ARG A 121 -1.86 -14.64 5.83
C ARG A 121 -0.43 -14.31 6.25
N LEU A 122 -0.20 -13.91 7.51
CA LEU A 122 1.10 -13.44 8.00
C LEU A 122 1.89 -14.54 8.76
N THR A 123 1.32 -15.73 8.90
CA THR A 123 1.91 -16.89 9.58
C THR A 123 2.59 -17.85 8.64
#